data_AF-A0A661Q072-F1
#
_entry.id   AF-A0A661Q072-F1
#
_cell.length_a   1.000
_cell.length_b   1.000
_cell.length_c   1.000
_cell.angle_alpha   90.00
_cell.angle_beta   90.00
_cell.angle_gamma   90.00
#
_symmetry.space_group_name_H-M   'P 1'
#
loop_
_entity.id
_entity.type
_entity.pdbx_description
1 polymer ?
#
loop_
_entity_poly.entity_id
_entity_poly.type
_entity_poly.pdbx_seq_one_letter_code
_entity_poly.pdbx_strand_id
1 'polypeptide(L)'
;MFGIGMTEMVLIAALALIILGPKKLPDLARSLGKGFAEFKRATNELKSTIDLEIKAEDERHNKEVMTRNEEKIPDNGDEALSRLDPVEEETPDSSTAVEEPELSEEVMAERSSKEADKDAEIKHNV
;
A
#
# COMPACT_ATOMS: atom_id res chain seq x y z
N MET A 1 -6.49 -4.23 27.72
CA MET A 1 -7.63 -4.18 28.66
C MET A 1 -8.94 -4.06 27.89
N PHE A 2 -9.31 -5.09 27.13
CA PHE A 2 -10.68 -5.39 26.66
C PHE A 2 -10.60 -6.76 25.99
N GLY A 3 -10.62 -7.81 26.81
CA GLY A 3 -10.59 -9.21 26.37
C GLY A 3 -11.96 -9.67 25.88
N ILE A 4 -12.60 -8.90 25.00
CA ILE A 4 -13.85 -9.31 24.37
C ILE A 4 -13.48 -10.27 23.24
N GLY A 5 -13.61 -11.56 23.52
CA GLY A 5 -13.48 -12.59 22.52
C GLY A 5 -14.76 -12.78 21.71
N MET A 6 -14.72 -13.74 20.81
CA MET A 6 -15.87 -14.13 20.00
C MET A 6 -17.04 -14.59 20.88
N THR A 7 -16.76 -15.27 22.00
CA THR A 7 -17.78 -15.78 22.92
C THR A 7 -18.58 -14.65 23.58
N GLU A 8 -17.90 -13.62 24.08
CA GLU A 8 -18.53 -12.46 24.70
C GLU A 8 -19.38 -11.68 23.69
N MET A 9 -18.90 -11.52 22.45
CA MET A 9 -19.69 -10.89 21.38
C MET A 9 -20.97 -11.65 21.07
N VAL A 10 -20.92 -12.99 21.00
CA VAL A 10 -22.10 -13.82 20.76
C VAL A 10 -23.09 -13.72 21.92
N LEU A 11 -22.61 -13.67 23.17
CA LEU A 11 -23.47 -13.52 24.34
C LEU A 11 -24.23 -12.18 24.32
N ILE A 12 -23.53 -11.09 24.01
CA ILE A 12 -24.15 -9.76 23.89
C ILE A 12 -25.13 -9.71 22.72
N ALA A 13 -24.78 -10.31 21.57
CA ALA A 13 -25.68 -10.40 20.42
C ALA A 13 -26.94 -11.20 20.76
N ALA A 14 -26.83 -12.31 21.50
CA ALA A 14 -27.97 -13.08 21.96
C ALA A 14 -28.90 -12.27 22.88
N LEU A 15 -28.36 -11.49 23.83
CA LEU A 15 -29.16 -10.60 24.67
C LEU A 15 -29.85 -9.50 23.86
N ALA A 16 -29.13 -8.88 22.92
CA ALA A 16 -29.72 -7.88 22.01
C ALA A 16 -30.83 -8.48 21.14
N LEU A 17 -30.66 -9.72 20.68
CA LEU A 17 -31.66 -10.48 19.93
C LEU A 17 -32.90 -10.79 20.75
N ILE A 18 -32.78 -11.01 22.06
CA ILE A 18 -33.95 -11.23 22.94
C ILE A 18 -34.73 -9.93 23.13
N ILE A 19 -34.03 -8.82 23.36
CA ILE A 19 -34.65 -7.51 23.63
C ILE A 19 -35.31 -6.95 22.36
N LEU A 20 -34.58 -6.97 21.24
CA LEU A 20 -35.02 -6.38 19.98
C LEU A 20 -35.79 -7.38 19.10
N GLY A 21 -35.43 -8.67 19.16
CA GLY A 21 -35.96 -9.73 18.32
C GLY A 21 -35.09 -10.03 17.08
N PRO A 22 -34.90 -11.31 16.69
CA PRO A 22 -34.08 -11.70 15.53
C PRO A 22 -34.62 -11.19 14.20
N LYS A 23 -35.93 -10.94 14.09
CA LYS A 23 -36.54 -10.37 12.90
C LYS A 23 -36.30 -8.87 12.77
N LYS A 24 -36.14 -8.15 13.89
CA LYS A 24 -35.97 -6.68 13.87
C LYS A 24 -34.54 -6.23 13.63
N LEU A 25 -33.53 -7.01 14.00
CA LEU A 25 -32.13 -6.70 13.68
C LEU A 25 -31.88 -6.49 12.17
N PRO A 26 -32.28 -7.40 11.26
CA PRO A 26 -32.04 -7.20 9.83
C PRO A 26 -32.83 -6.01 9.28
N ASP A 27 -34.03 -5.76 9.78
CA ASP A 27 -34.84 -4.60 9.37
C ASP A 27 -34.20 -3.28 9.82
N LEU A 28 -33.68 -3.21 11.04
CA LEU A 28 -32.97 -2.05 11.56
C LEU A 28 -31.65 -1.84 10.82
N ALA A 29 -30.88 -2.90 10.59
CA ALA A 29 -29.64 -2.84 9.82
C ALA A 29 -29.89 -2.38 8.37
N ARG A 30 -30.96 -2.83 7.72
CA ARG A 30 -31.35 -2.35 6.38
C ARG A 30 -31.72 -0.87 6.38
N SER A 31 -32.45 -0.42 7.39
CA SER A 31 -32.89 0.97 7.50
C SER A 31 -31.72 1.92 7.79
N LEU A 32 -30.89 1.58 8.77
CA LEU A 32 -29.64 2.29 9.07
C LEU A 32 -28.65 2.24 7.91
N GLY A 33 -28.54 1.09 7.24
CA GLY A 33 -27.66 0.91 6.09
C GLY A 33 -28.04 1.79 4.91
N LYS A 34 -29.34 1.95 4.62
CA LYS A 34 -29.83 2.89 3.59
C LYS A 34 -29.47 4.34 3.95
N GLY A 35 -29.76 4.76 5.18
CA GLY A 35 -29.42 6.11 5.64
C GLY A 35 -27.91 6.38 5.62
N PHE A 36 -27.09 5.40 6.03
CA PHE A 36 -25.64 5.51 5.97
C PHE A 36 -25.11 5.53 4.54
N ALA A 37 -25.73 4.78 3.63
CA ALA A 37 -25.36 4.79 2.21
C ALA A 37 -25.68 6.14 1.56
N GLU A 38 -26.83 6.74 1.86
CA GLU A 38 -27.20 8.08 1.41
C GLU A 38 -26.28 9.15 2.01
N PHE A 39 -25.99 9.07 3.32
CA PHE A 39 -25.03 9.96 3.98
C PHE A 39 -23.64 9.88 3.37
N LYS A 40 -23.15 8.66 3.08
CA LYS A 40 -21.86 8.44 2.40
C LYS A 40 -21.86 9.05 1.00
N ARG A 41 -22.96 8.93 0.24
CA ARG A 41 -23.07 9.53 -1.10
C ARG A 41 -23.01 11.06 -1.03
N ALA A 42 -23.78 11.67 -0.13
CA ALA A 42 -23.77 13.12 0.08
C ALA A 42 -22.39 13.63 0.51
N THR A 43 -21.71 12.89 1.41
CA THR A 43 -20.36 13.23 1.85
C THR A 43 -19.34 13.11 0.70
N ASN A 44 -19.46 12.09 -0.14
CA ASN A 44 -18.60 11.92 -1.31
C ASN A 44 -18.81 13.03 -2.35
N GLU A 45 -20.05 13.44 -2.60
CA GLU A 45 -20.35 14.53 -3.53
C GLU A 45 -19.77 15.88 -3.06
N LEU A 46 -19.88 16.16 -1.75
CA LEU A 46 -19.25 17.32 -1.15
C LEU A 46 -17.72 17.25 -1.27
N LYS A 47 -17.12 16.09 -0.97
CA LYS A 47 -15.68 15.88 -1.14
C LYS A 47 -15.25 16.08 -2.59
N SER A 48 -15.99 15.55 -3.56
CA SER A 48 -15.69 15.71 -4.99
C SER A 48 -15.78 17.16 -5.43
N THR A 49 -16.75 17.93 -4.92
CA THR A 49 -16.87 19.36 -5.24
C THR A 49 -15.66 20.14 -4.74
N ILE A 50 -15.25 19.89 -3.49
CA ILE A 50 -14.08 20.54 -2.88
C ILE A 50 -12.80 20.14 -3.62
N ASP A 51 -12.63 18.84 -3.93
CA ASP A 51 -11.45 18.35 -4.66
C ASP A 51 -11.35 18.96 -6.07
N LEU A 52 -12.48 19.21 -6.74
CA LEU A 52 -12.51 19.85 -8.07
C LEU A 52 -12.14 21.33 -7.99
N GLU A 53 -12.61 22.04 -6.97
CA GLU A 53 -12.28 23.45 -6.75
C GLU A 53 -10.79 23.63 -6.44
N ILE A 54 -10.22 22.79 -5.57
CA ILE A 54 -8.79 22.82 -5.25
C ILE A 54 -7.94 22.52 -6.48
N LYS A 55 -8.28 21.50 -7.27
CA LYS A 55 -7.57 21.18 -8.52
C LYS A 55 -7.65 22.32 -9.54
N ALA A 56 -8.80 22.98 -9.65
CA ALA A 56 -8.97 24.09 -10.58
C ALA A 56 -8.17 25.34 -10.16
N GLU A 57 -7.93 25.54 -8.87
CA GLU A 57 -7.04 26.58 -8.35
C GLU A 57 -5.56 26.23 -8.59
N ASP A 58 -5.16 24.97 -8.36
CA ASP A 58 -3.79 24.49 -8.59
C ASP A 58 -3.36 24.59 -10.06
N GLU A 59 -4.25 24.25 -11.01
CA GLU A 59 -3.97 24.36 -12.45
C GLU A 59 -3.81 25.81 -12.92
N ARG A 60 -4.51 26.77 -12.29
CA ARG A 60 -4.37 28.20 -12.59
C ARG A 60 -3.06 28.75 -12.04
N HIS A 61 -2.66 28.32 -10.85
CA HIS A 61 -1.41 28.74 -10.23
C HIS A 61 -0.17 28.24 -10.99
N ASN A 62 -0.21 26.99 -11.49
CA ASN A 62 0.91 26.44 -12.27
C ASN A 62 1.08 27.13 -13.64
N LYS A 63 -0.02 27.56 -14.28
CA LYS A 63 0.02 28.21 -15.60
C LYS A 63 0.60 29.63 -15.54
N GLU A 64 0.40 30.35 -14.43
CA GLU A 64 0.92 31.72 -14.24
C GLU A 64 2.44 31.73 -13.99
N VAL A 65 2.99 30.69 -13.36
CA VAL A 65 4.42 30.56 -13.07
C VAL A 65 5.24 30.24 -14.33
N MET A 66 4.70 29.48 -15.29
CA MET A 66 5.40 29.16 -16.54
C MET A 66 5.53 30.36 -17.49
N THR A 67 4.54 31.25 -17.58
CA THR A 67 4.58 32.41 -18.49
C THR A 67 5.53 33.55 -18.08
N ARG A 68 6.14 33.50 -16.89
CA ARG A 68 7.03 34.56 -16.38
C ARG A 68 8.52 34.33 -16.67
N ASN A 69 8.93 33.11 -17.06
CA ASN A 69 10.36 32.76 -17.18
C ASN A 69 10.91 32.74 -18.62
N GLU A 70 10.12 33.06 -19.65
CA GLU A 70 10.53 32.94 -21.05
C GLU A 70 10.97 34.25 -21.73
N GLU A 71 11.15 35.34 -20.97
CA GLU A 71 11.65 36.62 -21.49
C GLU A 71 13.02 36.94 -20.89
N LYS A 72 14.07 36.21 -21.30
CA LYS A 72 15.49 36.66 -21.26
C LYS A 72 16.42 35.53 -21.74
N ILE A 73 16.62 35.39 -23.04
CA ILE A 73 17.94 35.04 -23.60
C ILE A 73 18.11 35.79 -24.92
N PRO A 74 19.00 36.80 -25.01
CA PRO A 74 19.37 37.41 -26.28
C PRO A 74 20.21 36.46 -27.12
N ASP A 75 19.85 36.42 -28.39
CA ASP A 75 20.60 35.89 -29.53
C ASP A 75 21.99 36.54 -29.62
N ASN A 76 23.05 35.73 -29.49
CA ASN A 76 24.40 36.10 -29.88
C ASN A 76 25.07 34.87 -30.48
N GLY A 77 25.21 34.90 -31.80
CA GLY A 77 25.84 33.86 -32.59
C GLY A 77 27.35 33.74 -32.40
N ASP A 78 27.81 32.58 -32.84
CA ASP A 78 29.05 32.27 -33.53
C ASP A 78 30.40 32.74 -32.96
N GLU A 79 31.22 31.73 -32.64
CA GLU A 79 32.67 31.61 -32.84
C GLU A 79 33.44 31.20 -31.58
N ALA A 80 33.87 29.93 -31.55
CA ALA A 80 35.24 29.54 -31.22
C ALA A 80 35.38 28.02 -31.33
N LEU A 81 35.72 27.57 -32.54
CA LEU A 81 36.35 26.27 -32.74
C LEU A 81 37.67 26.19 -31.95
N SER A 82 37.94 24.98 -31.46
CA SER A 82 39.28 24.44 -31.14
C SER A 82 39.92 24.94 -29.84
N ARG A 83 40.08 24.03 -28.86
CA ARG A 83 41.37 23.69 -28.24
C ARG A 83 41.24 22.67 -27.09
N LEU A 84 41.97 21.55 -27.28
CA LEU A 84 42.53 20.59 -26.31
C LEU A 84 41.73 19.31 -26.00
N ASP A 85 42.12 18.21 -26.66
CA ASP A 85 42.25 16.88 -26.04
C ASP A 85 43.50 16.87 -25.12
N PRO A 86 43.79 15.82 -24.33
CA PRO A 86 42.99 15.09 -23.34
C PRO A 86 43.64 15.21 -21.94
N VAL A 87 42.87 15.15 -20.85
CA VAL A 87 43.42 14.96 -19.51
C VAL A 87 42.72 13.77 -18.86
N GLU A 88 43.50 12.70 -18.67
CA GLU A 88 43.23 11.54 -17.81
C GLU A 88 43.09 11.96 -16.33
N GLU A 89 42.53 11.02 -15.55
CA GLU A 89 42.47 11.01 -14.06
C GLU A 89 41.37 11.90 -13.43
N GLU A 90 40.43 11.44 -12.59
CA GLU A 90 40.37 10.26 -11.73
C GLU A 90 38.92 9.79 -11.50
N THR A 91 38.75 8.47 -11.56
CA THR A 91 37.99 7.55 -10.69
C THR A 91 36.50 7.75 -10.34
N PRO A 92 35.79 6.61 -10.13
CA PRO A 92 34.34 6.53 -10.09
C PRO A 92 33.76 6.71 -8.67
N ASP A 93 32.55 7.26 -8.65
CA ASP A 93 31.44 6.86 -7.79
C ASP A 93 31.75 6.70 -6.29
N SER A 94 31.70 7.81 -5.54
CA SER A 94 31.62 7.81 -4.08
C SER A 94 30.19 7.49 -3.62
N SER A 95 29.74 6.27 -3.91
CA SER A 95 28.78 5.55 -3.07
C SER A 95 29.57 5.05 -1.86
N THR A 96 29.50 5.83 -0.78
CA THR A 96 30.07 5.44 0.51
C THR A 96 29.37 4.19 1.03
N ALA A 97 30.19 3.17 1.29
CA ALA A 97 30.18 2.17 2.39
C ALA A 97 28.82 1.91 3.08
N VAL A 98 28.40 0.67 3.34
CA VAL A 98 29.05 -0.23 4.32
C VAL A 98 28.75 -1.72 4.04
N GLU A 99 29.81 -2.52 4.01
CA GLU A 99 29.98 -3.94 4.40
C GLU A 99 29.11 -5.09 3.83
N GLU A 100 29.76 -5.81 2.91
CA GLU A 100 29.80 -7.27 2.76
C GLU A 100 30.76 -7.90 3.83
N PRO A 101 30.97 -9.24 3.99
CA PRO A 101 30.26 -10.40 3.42
C PRO A 101 30.19 -11.70 4.32
N GLU A 102 29.52 -12.72 3.76
CA GLU A 102 29.73 -14.20 3.86
C GLU A 102 29.55 -14.99 5.18
N LEU A 103 28.60 -15.94 5.18
CA LEU A 103 28.96 -17.34 5.42
C LEU A 103 28.02 -18.32 4.70
N SER A 104 28.65 -19.27 4.04
CA SER A 104 28.19 -20.23 3.04
C SER A 104 27.44 -21.45 3.56
N GLU A 105 26.70 -22.04 2.62
CA GLU A 105 26.20 -23.42 2.64
C GLU A 105 27.28 -24.44 3.04
N GLU A 106 26.98 -25.34 3.98
CA GLU A 106 27.58 -26.68 3.97
C GLU A 106 26.66 -27.73 4.64
N VAL A 107 26.04 -28.55 3.78
CA VAL A 107 25.98 -30.02 3.85
C VAL A 107 24.96 -30.71 4.78
N MET A 108 23.89 -31.18 4.13
CA MET A 108 23.53 -32.61 4.01
C MET A 108 24.31 -33.60 4.89
N ALA A 109 23.80 -34.01 6.06
CA ALA A 109 23.88 -35.40 6.55
C ALA A 109 23.30 -35.54 7.96
N GLU A 110 22.00 -35.76 8.10
CA GLU A 110 21.53 -36.67 9.14
C GLU A 110 20.29 -37.42 8.64
N ARG A 111 20.57 -38.44 7.81
CA ARG A 111 19.66 -39.56 7.64
C ARG A 111 19.58 -40.31 8.97
N SER A 112 18.38 -40.81 9.27
CA SER A 112 18.07 -42.04 10.02
C SER A 112 17.30 -41.82 11.34
N SER A 113 16.17 -42.52 11.41
CA SER A 113 15.12 -42.50 12.45
C SER A 113 14.26 -41.23 12.39
N LYS A 114 12.97 -41.27 12.03
CA LYS A 114 11.96 -42.17 12.60
C LYS A 114 10.64 -42.05 11.80
N GLU A 115 10.12 -43.20 11.34
CA GLU A 115 8.70 -43.52 11.05
C GLU A 115 7.85 -42.49 10.27
N ALA A 116 7.46 -42.61 9.00
CA ALA A 116 7.41 -43.72 8.05
C ALA A 116 6.83 -45.04 8.59
N ASP A 117 5.74 -44.97 9.37
CA ASP A 117 4.78 -46.08 9.46
C ASP A 117 3.41 -45.57 9.93
N LYS A 118 2.50 -45.29 8.98
CA LYS A 118 1.05 -45.24 9.25
C LYS A 118 0.14 -45.31 8.03
N ASP A 119 0.69 -45.29 6.81
CA ASP A 119 -0.09 -45.42 5.57
C ASP A 119 -0.11 -46.85 5.00
N ALA A 120 0.35 -47.86 5.76
CA ALA A 120 0.39 -49.26 5.33
C ALA A 120 -0.73 -50.16 5.91
N GLU A 121 -1.70 -49.62 6.65
CA GLU A 121 -2.86 -50.39 7.16
C GLU A 121 -4.09 -50.32 6.24
N ILE A 122 -3.87 -50.19 4.92
CA ILE A 122 -4.87 -50.49 3.90
C ILE A 122 -4.24 -51.50 2.95
N LYS A 123 -4.11 -52.75 3.40
CA LYS A 123 -4.03 -54.00 2.62
C LYS A 123 -3.66 -55.18 3.54
N HIS A 124 -4.54 -55.50 4.49
CA HIS A 124 -4.63 -56.90 4.93
C HIS A 124 -5.89 -57.52 4.31
N ASN A 125 -5.61 -58.32 3.29
CA ASN A 125 -6.48 -59.32 2.73
C ASN A 125 -6.56 -60.48 3.74
N VAL A 126 -7.64 -60.57 4.52
CA VAL A 126 -8.45 -61.79 4.82
C VAL A 126 -9.83 -61.34 5.28
#